data_AF-A0A2H4V7D9-F1
#
_entry.id   AF-A0A2H4V7D9-F1
#
_cell.length_a   1.000
_cell.length_b   1.000
_cell.length_c   1.000
_cell.angle_alpha   90.00
_cell.angle_beta   90.00
_cell.angle_gamma   90.00
#
_symmetry.space_group_name_H-M   'P 1'
#
loop_
_entity.id
_entity.type
_entity.pdbx_description
1 polymer ?
#
loop_
_entity_poly.entity_id
_entity_poly.type
_entity_poly.pdbx_seq_one_letter_code
_entity_poly.pdbx_strand_id
1 'polypeptide(L)'
;GTTTCSILTAKVIEEVSRAKAAGSDIVSIRNGILKAKDAVLSSLMSMRREVEEDEIAQVATISANGDKNIGSKIAQCVKEVGRDGVITVEESKGFKDLEVEKRMGMQ
;
A
#
# COMPACT_ATOMS: atom_id res chain seq x y z
N GLY A 1 -5.41 2.85 0.49
CA GLY A 1 -5.34 3.27 1.90
C GLY A 1 -5.95 4.63 2.21
N THR A 2 -6.40 5.40 1.22
CA THR A 2 -6.94 6.76 1.41
C THR A 2 -8.17 6.80 2.32
N THR A 3 -9.15 5.91 2.10
CA THR A 3 -10.36 5.83 2.93
C THR A 3 -10.05 5.55 4.41
N THR A 4 -9.17 4.58 4.68
CA THR A 4 -8.72 4.26 6.04
C THR A 4 -8.07 5.48 6.71
N CYS A 5 -7.20 6.19 5.99
CA CYS A 5 -6.56 7.39 6.47
C CYS A 5 -7.58 8.49 6.84
N SER A 6 -8.57 8.72 5.97
CA SER A 6 -9.62 9.71 6.20
C SER A 6 -10.44 9.41 7.46
N ILE A 7 -10.83 8.14 7.65
CA ILE A 7 -11.62 7.72 8.82
C ILE A 7 -10.83 7.89 10.11
N LEU A 8 -9.57 7.42 10.14
CA LEU A 8 -8.70 7.57 11.31
C LEU A 8 -8.49 9.05 11.65
N THR A 9 -8.22 9.87 10.65
CA THR A 9 -8.02 11.31 10.82
C THR A 9 -9.27 11.98 11.39
N ALA A 10 -10.45 11.69 10.83
CA ALA A 10 -11.71 12.24 11.31
C ALA A 10 -11.96 11.90 12.79
N LYS A 11 -11.70 10.65 13.20
CA LYS A 11 -11.88 10.20 14.59
C LYS A 11 -10.87 10.82 15.56
N VAL A 12 -9.61 10.94 15.16
CA VAL A 12 -8.60 11.63 15.97
C VAL A 12 -8.99 13.10 16.18
N ILE A 13 -9.46 13.79 15.14
CA ILE A 13 -9.88 15.20 15.24
C ILE A 13 -11.10 15.35 16.16
N GLU A 14 -12.07 14.44 16.08
CA GLU A 14 -13.26 14.43 16.94
C GLU A 14 -12.86 14.37 18.44
N GLU A 15 -11.98 13.42 18.79
CA GLU A 15 -11.52 13.24 20.17
C GLU A 15 -10.64 14.40 20.65
N VAL A 16 -9.74 14.92 19.81
CA VAL A 16 -8.94 16.11 20.15
C VAL A 16 -9.84 17.32 20.41
N SER A 17 -10.91 17.48 19.62
CA SER A 17 -11.87 18.58 19.79
C SER A 17 -12.64 18.45 21.12
N ARG A 18 -13.02 17.23 21.50
CA ARG A 18 -13.66 16.94 22.80
C ARG A 18 -12.72 17.23 23.97
N ALA A 19 -11.48 16.77 23.89
CA ALA A 19 -10.46 17.01 24.93
C ALA A 19 -10.13 18.51 25.07
N LYS A 20 -10.10 19.24 23.95
CA LYS A 20 -9.94 20.70 23.93
C LYS A 20 -11.09 21.40 24.66
N ALA A 21 -12.34 21.02 24.36
CA ALA A 21 -13.52 21.58 25.01
C ALA A 21 -13.52 21.32 26.53
N ALA A 22 -12.93 20.20 26.96
CA ALA A 22 -12.73 19.86 28.38
C ALA A 22 -11.54 20.59 29.05
N GLY A 23 -10.82 21.47 28.34
CA GLY A 23 -9.70 22.24 28.89
C GLY A 23 -8.35 21.51 28.94
N SER A 24 -8.20 20.41 28.20
CA SER A 24 -6.94 19.64 28.16
C SER A 24 -5.83 20.38 27.41
N ASP A 25 -4.57 20.16 27.81
CA ASP A 25 -3.40 20.71 27.10
C ASP A 25 -3.18 20.02 25.74
N ILE A 26 -3.34 20.79 24.66
CA ILE A 26 -3.25 20.31 23.27
C ILE A 26 -1.83 19.91 22.90
N VAL A 27 -0.81 20.55 23.49
CA VAL A 27 0.58 20.23 23.20
C VAL A 27 0.92 18.83 23.72
N SER A 28 0.51 18.52 24.96
CA SER A 28 0.66 17.19 25.55
C SER A 28 -0.09 16.11 24.76
N ILE A 29 -1.33 16.39 24.32
CA ILE A 29 -2.11 15.46 23.49
C ILE A 29 -1.40 15.15 22.17
N ARG A 30 -0.92 16.18 21.46
CA ARG A 30 -0.17 16.00 20.21
C ARG A 30 1.06 15.13 20.42
N ASN A 31 1.83 15.40 21.48
CA ASN A 31 3.01 14.60 21.82
C ASN A 31 2.65 13.15 22.16
N GLY A 32 1.54 12.93 22.86
CA GLY A 32 1.00 11.59 23.14
C GLY A 32 0.62 10.84 21.86
N ILE A 33 -0.07 11.49 20.93
CA ILE A 33 -0.44 10.91 19.62
C ILE A 33 0.81 10.52 18.82
N LEU A 34 1.85 11.37 18.79
CA LEU A 34 3.09 11.05 18.09
C LEU A 34 3.79 9.81 18.69
N LYS A 35 3.88 9.72 20.02
CA LYS A 35 4.41 8.53 20.70
C LYS A 35 3.58 7.28 20.42
N ALA A 36 2.25 7.40 20.44
CA ALA A 36 1.35 6.29 20.11
C ALA A 36 1.54 5.83 18.65
N LYS A 37 1.68 6.77 17.70
CA LYS A 37 1.96 6.48 16.29
C LYS A 37 3.27 5.70 16.13
N ASP A 38 4.33 6.09 16.84
CA ASP A 38 5.61 5.36 16.79
C ASP A 38 5.49 3.95 17.38
N ALA A 39 4.78 3.78 18.50
CA ALA A 39 4.53 2.47 19.10
C ALA A 39 3.72 1.55 18.17
N VAL A 40 2.66 2.07 17.54
CA VAL A 40 1.84 1.34 16.57
C VAL A 40 2.68 0.96 15.35
N LEU A 41 3.49 1.87 14.82
CA LEU A 41 4.37 1.58 13.68
C LEU A 41 5.37 0.47 14.01
N SER A 42 6.00 0.52 15.20
CA SER A 42 6.91 -0.53 15.65
C SER A 42 6.22 -1.90 15.73
N SER A 43 5.01 -1.95 16.29
CA SER A 43 4.22 -3.18 16.35
C SER A 43 3.87 -3.71 14.96
N LEU A 44 3.38 -2.85 14.05
CA LEU A 44 3.08 -3.24 12.66
C LEU A 44 4.32 -3.77 11.94
N MET A 45 5.48 -3.13 12.13
CA MET A 45 6.74 -3.60 11.55
C MET A 45 7.18 -4.94 12.11
N SER A 46 6.89 -5.25 13.38
CA SER A 46 7.17 -6.56 13.97
C SER A 46 6.27 -7.69 13.47
N MET A 47 5.05 -7.35 13.03
CA MET A 47 4.08 -8.31 12.50
C MET A 47 4.19 -8.49 10.98
N ARG A 48 4.94 -7.62 10.30
CA ARG A 48 5.07 -7.68 8.83
C ARG A 48 5.81 -8.96 8.44
N ARG A 49 5.43 -9.51 7.29
CA ARG A 49 6.14 -10.59 6.63
C ARG A 49 6.67 -10.08 5.31
N GLU A 50 7.92 -10.40 5.01
CA GLU A 50 8.49 -10.12 3.69
C GLU A 50 7.84 -11.05 2.66
N VAL A 51 7.62 -10.53 1.45
CA VAL A 51 7.01 -11.30 0.36
C VAL A 51 8.14 -11.90 -0.47
N GLU A 52 8.20 -13.22 -0.51
CA GLU A 52 9.19 -13.96 -1.29
C GLU A 52 8.83 -13.94 -2.79
N GLU A 53 9.81 -14.22 -3.66
CA GLU A 53 9.61 -14.12 -5.12
C GLU A 53 8.50 -15.05 -5.65
N ASP A 54 8.34 -16.23 -5.05
CA ASP A 54 7.31 -17.21 -5.39
C ASP A 54 5.90 -16.79 -4.95
N GLU A 55 5.79 -15.86 -4.01
CA GLU A 55 4.51 -15.37 -3.47
C GLU A 55 3.96 -14.14 -4.21
N ILE A 56 4.78 -13.50 -5.05
CA ILE A 56 4.38 -12.31 -5.82
C ILE A 56 3.14 -12.62 -6.68
N ALA A 57 3.11 -13.79 -7.32
CA ALA A 57 1.97 -14.22 -8.12
C ALA A 57 0.69 -14.36 -7.28
N GLN A 58 0.81 -14.88 -6.06
CA GLN A 58 -0.33 -15.03 -5.15
C GLN A 58 -0.89 -13.68 -4.72
N VAL A 59 -0.02 -12.75 -4.31
CA VAL A 59 -0.44 -11.39 -3.91
C VAL A 59 -1.09 -10.66 -5.09
N ALA A 60 -0.52 -10.78 -6.29
CA ALA A 60 -1.05 -10.18 -7.50
C ALA A 60 -2.41 -10.77 -7.89
N THR A 61 -2.59 -12.09 -7.81
CA THR A 61 -3.88 -12.76 -8.06
C THR A 61 -4.95 -12.34 -7.07
N ILE A 62 -4.64 -12.23 -5.77
CA ILE A 62 -5.61 -11.75 -4.77
C ILE A 62 -6.03 -10.32 -5.08
N SER A 63 -5.07 -9.46 -5.45
CA SER A 63 -5.32 -8.07 -5.82
C SER A 63 -6.12 -7.93 -7.11
N ALA A 64 -6.00 -8.90 -8.02
CA ALA A 64 -6.75 -8.98 -9.28
C ALA A 64 -8.08 -9.76 -9.15
N ASN A 65 -8.72 -9.74 -7.98
CA ASN A 65 -9.99 -10.42 -7.72
C ASN A 65 -9.99 -11.93 -8.05
N GLY A 66 -8.85 -12.61 -7.85
CA GLY A 66 -8.71 -14.04 -8.11
C GLY A 66 -8.28 -14.40 -9.53
N ASP A 67 -8.01 -13.42 -10.40
CA ASP A 67 -7.51 -13.66 -11.75
C ASP A 67 -6.05 -14.16 -11.72
N LYS A 68 -5.89 -15.46 -12.02
CA LYS A 68 -4.57 -16.11 -12.08
C LYS A 68 -3.76 -15.70 -13.30
N ASN A 69 -4.40 -15.33 -14.41
CA ASN A 69 -3.73 -14.90 -15.63
C ASN A 69 -3.05 -13.55 -15.40
N ILE A 70 -3.78 -12.58 -14.84
CA ILE A 70 -3.24 -11.27 -14.46
C ILE A 70 -2.13 -11.43 -13.41
N GLY A 71 -2.35 -12.23 -12.37
CA GLY A 71 -1.35 -12.42 -11.32
C GLY A 71 -0.05 -13.04 -11.84
N SER A 72 -0.14 -14.03 -12.73
CA SER A 72 1.03 -14.68 -13.34
C SER A 72 1.82 -13.71 -14.23
N LYS A 73 1.12 -12.88 -15.01
CA LYS A 73 1.76 -11.88 -15.88
C LYS A 73 2.44 -10.77 -15.09
N ILE A 74 1.83 -10.29 -14.00
CA ILE A 74 2.47 -9.33 -13.08
C ILE A 74 3.75 -9.92 -12.48
N ALA A 75 3.70 -11.16 -11.99
CA ALA A 75 4.88 -11.83 -11.43
C ALA A 75 5.99 -12.00 -12.47
N GLN A 76 5.65 -12.33 -13.72
CA GLN A 76 6.60 -12.36 -14.83
C GLN A 76 7.26 -10.99 -15.04
N CYS A 77 6.47 -9.90 -15.10
CA CYS A 77 7.01 -8.54 -15.26
C CYS A 77 8.00 -8.21 -14.13
N VAL A 78 7.60 -8.42 -12.87
CA VAL A 78 8.45 -8.12 -11.69
C VAL A 78 9.77 -8.91 -11.75
N LYS A 79 9.73 -10.17 -12.17
CA LYS A 79 10.95 -10.99 -12.35
C LYS A 79 11.86 -10.47 -13.47
N GLU A 80 11.29 -9.97 -14.56
CA GLU A 80 12.05 -9.49 -15.72
C GLU A 80 12.69 -8.12 -15.53
N VAL A 81 12.08 -7.23 -14.73
CA VAL A 81 12.61 -5.88 -14.44
C VAL A 81 13.31 -5.77 -13.08
N GLY A 82 13.13 -6.74 -12.19
CA GLY A 82 13.63 -6.73 -10.81
C GLY A 82 12.70 -5.98 -9.85
N ARG A 83 12.93 -6.13 -8.53
CA ARG A 83 12.08 -5.52 -7.48
C ARG A 83 11.93 -4.00 -7.58
N ASP A 84 12.98 -3.31 -8.02
CA ASP A 84 13.00 -1.85 -8.18
C ASP A 84 12.76 -1.40 -9.63
N GLY A 85 12.38 -2.33 -10.51
CA GLY A 85 12.13 -2.06 -11.92
C GLY A 85 10.81 -1.29 -12.14
N VAL A 86 10.78 -0.47 -13.19
CA VAL A 86 9.59 0.29 -13.57
C VAL A 86 8.66 -0.58 -14.43
N ILE A 87 7.40 -0.67 -14.04
CA ILE A 87 6.35 -1.35 -14.80
C ILE A 87 5.31 -0.31 -15.21
N THR A 88 5.00 -0.25 -16.50
CA THR A 88 3.94 0.59 -17.05
C THR A 88 2.81 -0.29 -17.61
N VAL A 89 1.58 0.24 -17.60
CA VAL A 89 0.40 -0.42 -18.16
C VAL A 89 -0.14 0.48 -19.26
N GLU A 90 -0.31 -0.06 -20.47
CA GLU A 90 -0.87 0.62 -21.64
C GLU A 90 -2.15 -0.07 -22.09
N GLU A 91 -3.12 0.71 -22.60
CA GLU A 91 -4.33 0.14 -23.20
C GLU A 91 -4.03 -0.48 -24.57
N SER A 92 -4.42 -1.74 -24.78
CA SER A 92 -4.26 -2.41 -26.07
C SER A 92 -5.26 -1.87 -27.09
N LYS A 93 -4.78 -1.55 -28.30
CA LYS A 93 -5.62 -1.06 -29.42
C LYS A 93 -6.52 -2.13 -30.08
N GLY A 94 -6.66 -3.32 -29.50
CA GLY A 94 -7.47 -4.42 -30.05
C GLY A 94 -8.01 -5.37 -28.99
N PHE A 95 -8.82 -6.36 -29.40
CA PHE A 95 -9.37 -7.44 -28.54
C PHE A 95 -8.32 -8.48 -28.10
N LYS A 96 -7.06 -8.08 -27.92
CA LYS A 96 -6.00 -8.99 -27.51
C LYS A 96 -6.02 -9.20 -26.00
N ASP A 97 -5.63 -10.39 -25.58
CA ASP A 97 -5.31 -10.68 -24.18
C ASP A 97 -4.15 -9.80 -23.70
N LEU A 98 -4.01 -9.65 -22.38
CA LEU A 98 -2.92 -8.90 -21.74
C LEU A 98 -1.55 -9.34 -22.30
N GLU A 99 -0.74 -8.44 -22.87
CA GLU A 99 0.61 -8.76 -23.39
C GLU A 99 1.68 -8.16 -22.46
N VAL A 100 2.82 -8.83 -22.36
CA VAL A 100 3.99 -8.35 -21.59
C VAL A 100 5.11 -8.05 -22.58
N GLU A 101 5.57 -6.80 -22.61
CA GLU A 101 6.66 -6.35 -23.49
C GLU A 101 7.74 -5.68 -22.65
N LYS A 102 8.98 -6.15 -22.78
CA LYS A 102 10.14 -5.52 -22.17
C LYS A 102 10.74 -4.50 -23.14
N ARG A 103 10.71 -3.22 -22.76
CA ARG A 103 11.42 -2.15 -23.48
C ARG A 103 12.63 -1.69 -22.68
N MET A 104 13.76 -1.50 -23.36
CA MET A 104 14.96 -0.90 -22.76
C MET A 104 14.82 0.62 -22.81
N GLY A 105 14.20 1.21 -21.80
CA GLY A 105 14.07 2.66 -21.65
C GLY A 105 14.70 3.13 -20.34
N MET A 106 15.65 4.05 -20.42
CA MET A 106 16.02 4.92 -19.30
C MET A 106 15.08 6.12 -19.37
N GLN A 107 14.15 6.24 -18.41
CA GLN A 107 13.46 7.50 -18.15
C GLN A 107 13.81 7.95 -16.74
#